data_AF-A0A348V047-F1
#
_entry.id   AF-A0A348V047-F1
#
_cell.length_a   1.000
_cell.length_b   1.000
_cell.length_c   1.000
_cell.angle_alpha   90.00
_cell.angle_beta   90.00
_cell.angle_gamma   90.00
#
_symmetry.space_group_name_H-M   'P 1'
#
loop_
_entity.id
_entity.type
_entity.pdbx_description
1 polymer ?
#
loop_
_entity_poly.entity_id
_entity_poly.type
_entity_poly.pdbx_seq_one_letter_code
_entity_poly.pdbx_strand_id
1 'polypeptide(L)'
;VAKGSVAIDGISLTVNDVGAERFTVMIIPHTLAQTTLENRKVGDLVNIETDLIGKYVARLLGGAASPAAGVTLDLLAKTGYL
;
A
#
# COMPACT_ATOMS: atom_id res chain seq x y z
N VAL A 1 2.52 -2.50 3.60
CA VAL A 1 3.21 -3.80 3.42
C VAL A 1 4.68 -3.64 3.73
N ALA A 2 5.36 -4.69 4.19
CA ALA A 2 6.82 -4.63 4.40
C ALA A 2 7.51 -4.32 3.06
N LYS A 3 8.55 -3.46 3.11
CA LYS A 3 9.30 -2.94 1.95
C LYS A 3 8.48 -2.10 0.96
N GLY A 4 7.23 -1.76 1.29
CA GLY A 4 6.45 -0.79 0.54
C GLY A 4 6.82 0.65 0.88
N SER A 5 6.28 1.59 0.11
CA SER A 5 6.46 3.02 0.32
C SER A 5 5.38 3.59 1.25
N VAL A 6 5.75 4.57 2.06
CA VAL A 6 4.85 5.37 2.90
C VAL A 6 5.36 6.80 2.96
N ALA A 7 4.46 7.78 2.99
CA ALA A 7 4.83 9.16 3.29
C ALA A 7 4.46 9.51 4.74
N ILE A 8 5.42 10.07 5.48
CA ILE A 8 5.21 10.62 6.83
C ILE A 8 5.49 12.11 6.77
N ASP A 9 4.48 12.95 7.04
CA ASP A 9 4.57 14.41 6.85
C ASP A 9 5.12 14.80 5.45
N GLY A 10 4.74 14.06 4.41
CA GLY A 10 5.20 14.26 3.03
C GLY A 10 6.59 13.67 2.72
N ILE A 11 7.27 13.06 3.69
CA ILE A 11 8.60 12.46 3.53
C ILE A 11 8.43 11.03 3.04
N SER A 12 8.91 10.75 1.83
CA SER A 12 8.88 9.40 1.24
C SER A 12 9.88 8.49 1.95
N LEU A 13 9.37 7.39 2.51
CA LEU A 13 10.14 6.43 3.30
C LEU A 13 9.76 4.98 2.94
N THR A 14 10.69 4.07 3.19
CA THR A 14 10.47 2.63 3.01
C THR A 14 10.06 2.00 4.34
N VAL A 15 8.94 1.28 4.33
CA VAL A 15 8.47 0.49 5.48
C VAL A 15 9.44 -0.66 5.72
N ASN A 16 10.05 -0.71 6.90
CA ASN A 16 10.97 -1.78 7.25
C ASN A 16 10.23 -3.04 7.74
N ASP A 17 9.28 -2.87 8.66
CA ASP A 17 8.47 -3.95 9.25
C ASP A 17 7.04 -3.47 9.55
N VAL A 18 6.08 -4.40 9.58
CA VAL A 18 4.64 -4.14 9.81
C VAL A 18 4.11 -5.09 10.88
N GLY A 19 3.54 -4.53 11.95
CA GLY A 19 2.75 -5.24 12.96
C GLY A 19 1.25 -4.95 12.81
N ALA A 20 0.45 -5.41 13.79
CA ALA A 20 -1.01 -5.29 13.73
C ALA A 20 -1.51 -3.83 13.65
N GLU A 21 -0.95 -2.95 14.49
CA GLU A 21 -1.36 -1.52 14.59
C GLU A 21 -0.16 -0.57 14.49
N ARG A 22 0.97 -1.06 13.99
CA ARG A 22 2.21 -0.29 13.90
C ARG A 22 3.04 -0.69 12.71
N PHE A 23 3.90 0.20 12.26
CA PHE A 23 4.96 -0.11 11.31
C PHE A 23 6.24 0.61 11.72
N THR A 24 7.37 0.19 11.15
CA THR A 24 8.66 0.83 11.40
C THR A 24 9.29 1.32 10.10
N VAL A 25 10.10 2.36 10.20
CA VAL A 25 10.90 2.93 9.11
C VAL A 25 12.33 3.12 9.61
N MET A 26 13.29 3.14 8.70
CA MET A 26 14.68 3.46 9.01
C MET A 26 15.00 4.83 8.42
N ILE A 27 15.54 5.73 9.24
CA ILE A 27 15.89 7.08 8.84
C ILE A 27 17.40 7.19 8.73
N ILE A 28 17.89 7.60 7.56
CA ILE A 28 19.32 7.89 7.37
C ILE A 28 19.65 9.30 7.89
N PRO A 29 20.92 9.59 8.25
CA PRO A 29 21.31 10.89 8.80
C PRO A 29 20.91 12.08 7.93
N HIS A 30 21.01 11.97 6.61
CA HIS A 30 20.62 13.03 5.69
C HIS A 30 19.12 13.35 5.77
N THR A 31 18.25 12.33 5.79
CA THR A 31 16.80 12.52 5.93
C THR A 31 16.45 13.13 7.28
N LEU A 32 17.11 12.70 8.36
CA LEU A 32 16.90 13.29 9.68
C LEU A 32 17.23 14.78 9.68
N ALA A 33 18.41 15.14 9.15
CA ALA A 33 18.92 16.53 9.14
C ALA A 33 18.25 17.46 8.11
N GLN A 34 17.48 16.93 7.15
CA GLN A 34 16.83 17.71 6.09
C GLN A 34 15.30 17.72 6.18
N THR A 35 14.73 17.16 7.24
CA THR A 35 13.28 17.08 7.41
C THR A 35 12.86 17.47 8.83
N THR A 36 11.56 17.55 9.07
CA THR A 36 11.01 17.87 10.39
C THR A 36 11.15 16.73 11.40
N LEU A 37 11.58 15.53 10.97
CA LEU A 37 11.67 14.34 11.82
C LEU A 37 12.63 14.50 13.01
N GLU A 38 13.68 15.31 12.88
CA GLU A 38 14.62 15.56 13.99
C GLU A 38 13.94 16.21 15.20
N ASN A 39 12.87 16.97 14.96
CA ASN A 39 12.13 17.67 16.02
C ASN A 39 10.97 16.85 16.58
N ARG A 40 10.68 15.68 16.00
CA ARG A 40 9.56 14.83 16.42
C ARG A 40 9.89 14.04 17.67
N LYS A 41 8.88 13.87 18.53
CA LYS A 41 8.97 13.11 19.77
C LYS A 41 7.89 12.03 19.82
N VAL A 42 8.09 11.06 20.71
CA VAL A 42 7.09 10.02 20.97
C VAL A 42 5.79 10.69 21.42
N GLY A 43 4.69 10.35 20.75
CA GLY A 43 3.36 10.93 20.99
C GLY A 43 2.97 12.04 20.01
N ASP A 44 3.91 12.57 19.23
CA ASP A 44 3.59 13.55 18.20
C ASP A 44 2.72 12.92 17.10
N LEU A 45 1.70 13.65 16.67
CA LEU A 45 0.89 13.28 15.52
C LEU A 45 1.65 13.62 14.23
N VAL A 46 1.46 12.78 13.23
CA VAL A 46 2.04 12.92 11.89
C VAL A 46 0.97 12.64 10.84
N ASN A 47 1.10 13.27 9.68
CA ASN A 47 0.29 12.94 8.52
C ASN A 47 0.83 11.67 7.86
N ILE A 48 -0.04 10.72 7.55
CA ILE A 48 0.32 9.46 6.89
C ILE A 48 -0.35 9.38 5.53
N GLU A 49 0.46 9.14 4.49
CA GLU A 49 -0.02 8.84 3.16
C GLU A 49 0.45 7.45 2.72
N THR A 50 -0.50 6.58 2.39
CA THR A 50 -0.21 5.25 1.86
C THR A 50 0.05 5.30 0.36
N ASP A 51 0.90 4.39 -0.14
CA ASP A 51 1.16 4.26 -1.57
C ASP A 51 -0.13 4.15 -2.42
N LEU A 52 -0.17 4.96 -3.46
CA LEU A 52 -1.24 5.01 -4.44
C LEU A 52 -1.41 3.66 -5.17
N ILE A 53 -0.32 2.93 -5.43
CA ILE A 53 -0.37 1.60 -6.05
C ILE A 53 -1.19 0.64 -5.18
N GLY A 54 -1.01 0.69 -3.86
CA GLY A 54 -1.79 -0.11 -2.92
C GLY A 54 -3.29 0.17 -3.03
N LYS A 55 -3.69 1.44 -3.17
CA LYS A 55 -5.09 1.82 -3.39
C LYS A 55 -5.63 1.29 -4.71
N TYR A 56 -4.85 1.36 -5.79
CA TYR A 56 -5.28 0.82 -7.09
C TYR A 56 -5.40 -0.70 -7.07
N VAL A 57 -4.44 -1.42 -6.48
CA VAL A 57 -4.51 -2.88 -6.33
C VAL A 57 -5.73 -3.26 -5.50
N ALA A 58 -5.98 -2.60 -4.36
CA ALA A 58 -7.16 -2.84 -3.55
C ALA A 58 -8.46 -2.62 -4.33
N ARG A 59 -8.52 -1.55 -5.15
CA ARG A 59 -9.68 -1.28 -6.01
C ARG A 59 -9.87 -2.33 -7.11
N LEU A 60 -8.79 -2.78 -7.74
CA LEU A 60 -8.84 -3.84 -8.77
C LEU A 60 -9.32 -5.16 -8.18
N LEU A 61 -8.79 -5.55 -7.02
CA LEU A 61 -9.20 -6.77 -6.32
C LEU A 61 -10.63 -6.64 -5.75
N GLY A 62 -11.01 -5.46 -5.25
CA GLY A 62 -12.37 -5.17 -4.78
C GLY A 62 -13.42 -5.00 -5.89
N GLY A 63 -12.98 -4.81 -7.14
CA GLY A 63 -13.82 -4.77 -8.34
C GLY A 63 -13.96 -6.12 -9.05
N ALA A 64 -13.31 -7.17 -8.54
CA ALA A 64 -13.22 -8.49 -9.19
C ALA A 64 -13.92 -9.60 -8.38
N ALA A 65 -15.06 -9.28 -7.78
CA ALA A 65 -15.97 -10.31 -7.27
C ALA A 65 -17.42 -10.01 -7.69
N SER A 66 -17.66 -10.00 -9.01
CA SER A 66 -18.88 -10.64 -9.47
C SER A 66 -18.75 -12.12 -9.07
N PRO A 67 -19.74 -12.74 -8.40
CA PRO A 67 -19.67 -14.16 -8.10
C PRO A 67 -19.37 -14.86 -9.42
N ALA A 68 -18.38 -15.75 -9.43
CA ALA A 68 -18.06 -16.53 -10.61
C ALA A 68 -19.34 -17.26 -11.04
N ALA A 69 -20.06 -16.71 -12.02
CA ALA A 69 -20.99 -17.48 -12.80
C ALA A 69 -20.10 -18.53 -13.44
N GLY A 70 -20.22 -19.77 -12.96
CA GLY A 70 -19.37 -20.87 -13.38
C GLY A 70 -19.26 -20.91 -14.90
N VAL A 71 -18.10 -21.34 -15.40
CA VAL A 71 -17.83 -21.42 -16.84
C VAL A 71 -18.98 -22.15 -17.54
N THR A 72 -19.74 -21.44 -18.38
CA THR A 72 -20.86 -22.00 -19.13
C THR A 72 -20.40 -22.49 -20.50
N LEU A 73 -21.10 -23.49 -21.05
CA LEU A 73 -20.84 -23.99 -22.41
C LEU A 73 -21.00 -22.89 -23.48
N ASP A 74 -21.91 -21.94 -23.27
CA ASP A 74 -22.12 -20.80 -24.17
C ASP A 74 -20.89 -19.86 -24.19
N LEU A 75 -20.24 -19.65 -23.05
CA LEU A 75 -19.01 -18.87 -22.96
C LEU A 75 -17.85 -19.57 -23.69
N LEU A 76 -17.74 -20.89 -23.54
CA LEU A 76 -16.70 -21.68 -24.22
C LEU A 76 -16.86 -21.64 -25.74
N ALA A 77 -18.09 -21.75 -26.26
CA ALA A 77 -18.38 -21.64 -27.69
C ALA A 77 -18.08 -20.24 -28.25
N LYS A 78 -18.43 -19.17 -27.52
CA LYS A 78 -18.18 -17.79 -27.97
C LYS A 78 -16.71 -17.39 -27.97
N THR A 79 -15.90 -18.03 -27.12
CA THR A 79 -14.47 -17.72 -26.99
C THR A 79 -13.57 -18.65 -27.79
N GLY A 80 -14.15 -19.59 -28.54
CA GLY A 80 -13.45 -20.46 -29.49
C GLY A 80 -12.74 -21.66 -28.87
N TYR A 81 -13.16 -22.08 -27.67
CA TYR A 81 -12.68 -23.30 -27.00
C TYR A 81 -13.61 -24.51 -27.23
N LEU A 82 -14.72 -24.29 -27.94
CA LEU A 82 -15.62 -25.28 -28.55
C LEU A 82 -15.77 -24.91 -30.03
#